data_AF-A0A235FE43-F1
#
_entry.id   AF-A0A235FE43-F1
#
_cell.length_a   1.000
_cell.length_b   1.000
_cell.length_c   1.000
_cell.angle_alpha   90.00
_cell.angle_beta   90.00
_cell.angle_gamma   90.00
#
_symmetry.space_group_name_H-M   'P 1'
#
loop_
_entity.id
_entity.type
_entity.pdbx_description
1 polymer ?
#
loop_
_entity_poly.entity_id
_entity_poly.type
_entity_poly.pdbx_seq_one_letter_code
_entity_poly.pdbx_strand_id
1 'polypeptide(L)'
;MTVQLNNLSHTFPDDIDILLVGPVTTQNAIIMSDVGGGGDAVNVTLLLDDDAPTPLPDVGPLVSGTFQPANYGGPEAFPPPAPAPAGGSALSIFNGSNPNGLWSLYIVDDLGGDVGSLAGGWELNITTCEFQ
;
A
#
# COMPACT_ATOMS: atom_id res chain seq x y z
N MET A 1 12.00 -5.69 -0.15
CA MET A 1 11.69 -4.68 0.89
C MET A 1 10.29 -4.94 1.40
N THR A 2 9.91 -4.44 2.57
CA THR A 2 8.54 -4.57 3.07
C THR A 2 7.96 -3.22 3.50
N VAL A 3 6.63 -3.11 3.47
CA VAL A 3 5.88 -1.96 3.98
C VAL A 3 4.99 -2.45 5.11
N GLN A 4 5.00 -1.78 6.26
CA GLN A 4 4.03 -2.05 7.31
C GLN A 4 3.02 -0.90 7.41
N LEU A 5 1.73 -1.23 7.45
CA LEU A 5 0.63 -0.32 7.71
C LEU A 5 0.07 -0.64 9.10
N ASN A 6 0.21 0.29 10.04
CA ASN A 6 -0.08 0.04 11.45
C ASN A 6 -1.41 0.66 11.87
N ASN A 7 -2.24 -0.15 12.52
CA ASN A 7 -3.52 0.27 13.11
C ASN A 7 -4.46 0.96 12.08
N LEU A 8 -4.59 0.34 10.91
CA LEU A 8 -5.54 0.71 9.87
C LEU A 8 -6.97 0.39 10.34
N SER A 9 -7.86 1.38 10.25
CA SER A 9 -9.30 1.17 10.41
C SER A 9 -10.05 1.88 9.31
N HIS A 10 -11.12 1.28 8.79
CA HIS A 10 -12.02 1.87 7.79
C HIS A 10 -13.36 1.16 7.85
N THR A 11 -14.47 1.88 7.63
CA THR A 11 -15.81 1.27 7.61
C THR A 11 -16.11 0.55 6.30
N PHE A 12 -15.32 0.80 5.24
CA PHE A 12 -15.39 0.10 3.96
C PHE A 12 -13.99 -0.01 3.32
N PRO A 13 -13.20 -1.06 3.65
CA PRO A 13 -11.80 -1.15 3.24
C PRO A 13 -11.51 -1.11 1.74
N ASP A 14 -12.45 -1.55 0.89
CA ASP A 14 -12.32 -1.48 -0.57
C ASP A 14 -12.06 -0.05 -1.06
N ASP A 15 -12.63 0.97 -0.40
CA ASP A 15 -12.50 2.36 -0.82
C ASP A 15 -11.07 2.92 -0.59
N ILE A 16 -10.18 2.16 0.06
CA ILE A 16 -8.83 2.63 0.40
C ILE A 16 -7.82 2.28 -0.69
N ASP A 17 -7.27 3.31 -1.30
CA ASP A 17 -6.14 3.22 -2.23
C ASP A 17 -4.85 3.78 -1.61
N ILE A 18 -3.76 3.04 -1.74
CA ILE A 18 -2.45 3.43 -1.18
C ILE A 18 -1.36 3.34 -2.23
N LEU A 19 -0.76 4.49 -2.56
CA LEU A 19 0.38 4.61 -3.45
C LEU A 19 1.67 4.85 -2.66
N LEU A 20 2.63 3.94 -2.80
CA LEU A 20 4.00 4.14 -2.33
C LEU A 20 4.85 4.72 -3.45
N VAL A 21 5.58 5.79 -3.15
CA VAL A 21 6.49 6.47 -4.08
C VAL A 21 7.90 6.49 -3.50
N GLY A 22 8.86 6.00 -4.29
CA GLY A 22 10.27 6.00 -3.91
C GLY A 22 10.96 7.35 -4.18
N PRO A 23 12.26 7.46 -3.86
CA PRO A 23 13.06 8.67 -4.08
C PRO A 23 13.08 9.14 -5.55
N VAL A 24 12.94 8.19 -6.48
CA VAL A 24 12.71 8.47 -7.89
C VAL A 24 11.22 8.39 -8.14
N THR A 25 10.57 9.51 -8.44
CA THR A 25 9.09 9.62 -8.48
C THR A 25 8.41 8.74 -9.55
N THR A 26 9.16 8.31 -10.56
CA THR A 26 8.69 7.35 -11.58
C THR A 26 8.72 5.89 -11.10
N GLN A 27 9.30 5.62 -9.93
CA GLN A 27 9.22 4.33 -9.24
C GLN A 27 8.16 4.46 -8.16
N ASN A 28 6.98 3.91 -8.42
CA ASN A 28 5.87 3.90 -7.49
C ASN A 28 4.99 2.67 -7.70
N ALA A 29 4.29 2.25 -6.66
CA ALA A 29 3.41 1.09 -6.68
C ALA A 29 2.12 1.37 -5.90
N ILE A 30 0.99 0.91 -6.43
CA ILE A 30 -0.30 0.90 -5.72
C ILE A 30 -0.30 -0.35 -4.85
N ILE A 31 0.12 -0.21 -3.60
CA ILE A 31 0.43 -1.34 -2.72
C ILE A 31 -0.81 -1.96 -2.07
N MET A 32 -1.93 -1.25 -2.11
CA MET A 32 -3.25 -1.67 -1.62
C MET A 32 -4.30 -0.84 -2.36
N SER A 33 -5.29 -1.48 -2.98
CA SER A 33 -6.43 -0.84 -3.67
C SER A 33 -7.52 -1.88 -3.90
N ASP A 34 -8.78 -1.53 -3.59
CA ASP A 34 -9.95 -2.41 -3.69
C ASP A 34 -9.75 -3.75 -2.96
N VAL A 35 -9.36 -3.70 -1.67
CA VAL A 35 -9.15 -4.90 -0.84
C VAL A 35 -10.03 -4.91 0.39
N GLY A 36 -10.42 -6.11 0.84
CA GLY A 36 -11.05 -6.32 2.13
C GLY A 36 -12.58 -6.23 2.14
N GLY A 37 -13.19 -5.93 0.99
CA GLY A 37 -14.63 -5.82 0.82
C GLY A 37 -15.26 -4.71 1.66
N GLY A 38 -16.60 -4.78 1.80
CA GLY A 38 -17.38 -3.78 2.51
C GLY A 38 -17.58 -3.98 4.01
N GLY A 39 -16.74 -4.79 4.66
CA GLY A 39 -16.83 -5.00 6.12
C GLY A 39 -15.76 -4.22 6.86
N ASP A 40 -16.11 -3.61 8.00
CA ASP A 40 -15.19 -2.79 8.79
C ASP A 40 -13.82 -3.45 9.02
N ALA A 41 -12.74 -2.77 8.64
CA ALA A 41 -11.42 -3.02 9.16
C ALA A 41 -11.27 -2.26 10.48
N VAL A 42 -10.86 -2.96 11.54
CA VAL A 42 -10.69 -2.36 12.88
C VAL A 42 -9.32 -2.72 13.43
N ASN A 43 -8.45 -1.71 13.58
CA ASN A 43 -7.10 -1.83 14.15
C ASN A 43 -6.24 -2.91 13.45
N VAL A 44 -6.32 -2.97 12.13
CA VAL A 44 -5.59 -3.94 11.30
C VAL A 44 -4.13 -3.51 11.15
N THR A 45 -3.20 -4.44 11.32
CA THR A 45 -1.79 -4.27 10.95
C THR A 45 -1.44 -5.18 9.79
N LEU A 46 -1.04 -4.58 8.67
CA LEU A 46 -0.64 -5.28 7.45
C LEU A 46 0.88 -5.17 7.27
N LEU A 47 1.54 -6.31 7.06
CA LEU A 47 2.90 -6.36 6.54
C LEU A 47 2.82 -6.77 5.06
N LEU A 48 3.18 -5.85 4.17
CA LEU A 48 3.22 -6.08 2.74
C LEU A 48 4.61 -6.51 2.30
N ASP A 49 4.68 -7.69 1.70
CA ASP A 49 5.90 -8.34 1.26
C ASP A 49 5.61 -9.11 -0.04
N ASP A 50 6.37 -8.85 -1.10
CA ASP A 50 6.23 -9.56 -2.39
C ASP A 50 6.45 -11.08 -2.22
N ASP A 51 7.23 -11.50 -1.22
CA ASP A 51 7.52 -12.91 -0.94
C ASP A 51 6.47 -13.58 -0.02
N ALA A 52 5.42 -12.86 0.39
CA ALA A 52 4.33 -13.43 1.18
C ALA A 52 3.57 -14.53 0.40
N PRO A 53 2.93 -15.50 1.08
CA PRO A 53 2.32 -16.66 0.41
C PRO A 53 1.02 -16.33 -0.34
N THR A 54 0.34 -15.24 0.01
CA THR A 54 -0.96 -14.85 -0.55
C THR A 54 -1.04 -13.34 -0.68
N PRO A 55 -1.71 -12.80 -1.71
CA PRO A 55 -2.01 -11.38 -1.79
C PRO A 55 -3.02 -10.96 -0.72
N LEU A 56 -3.16 -9.64 -0.53
CA LEU A 56 -4.31 -9.08 0.18
C LEU A 56 -5.61 -9.63 -0.45
N PRO A 57 -6.63 -9.96 0.37
CA PRO A 57 -7.87 -10.49 -0.16
C PRO A 57 -8.65 -9.41 -0.90
N ASP A 58 -9.07 -9.70 -2.13
CA ASP A 58 -10.08 -8.94 -2.87
C ASP A 58 -11.39 -8.89 -2.05
N VAL A 59 -11.91 -10.08 -1.70
CA VAL A 59 -13.16 -10.22 -0.93
C VAL A 59 -12.94 -10.80 0.47
N GLY A 60 -13.71 -10.31 1.43
CA GLY A 60 -13.74 -10.80 2.81
C GLY A 60 -13.02 -9.87 3.77
N PRO A 61 -13.25 -9.98 5.10
CA PRO A 61 -12.79 -8.95 6.02
C PRO A 61 -11.27 -8.80 5.96
N LEU A 62 -10.82 -7.55 5.91
CA LEU A 62 -9.41 -7.23 6.03
C LEU A 62 -8.94 -7.53 7.46
N VAL A 63 -7.94 -8.41 7.60
CA VAL A 63 -7.41 -8.85 8.91
C VAL A 63 -5.91 -8.64 8.99
N SER A 64 -5.39 -8.55 10.22
CA SER A 64 -3.96 -8.37 10.43
C SER A 64 -3.17 -9.58 9.92
N GLY A 65 -2.03 -9.34 9.27
CA GLY A 65 -1.23 -10.42 8.72
C GLY A 65 -0.13 -9.95 7.76
N THR A 66 0.46 -10.92 7.07
CA THR A 66 1.50 -10.69 6.06
C THR A 66 0.98 -11.13 4.71
N PHE A 67 1.01 -10.23 3.73
CA PHE A 67 0.37 -10.41 2.43
C PHE A 67 1.21 -9.80 1.31
N GLN A 68 1.01 -10.27 0.08
CA GLN A 68 1.54 -9.57 -1.09
C GLN A 68 0.71 -8.29 -1.31
N PRO A 69 1.32 -7.20 -1.79
CA PRO A 69 0.58 -6.04 -2.25
C PRO A 69 -0.42 -6.42 -3.35
N ALA A 70 -1.60 -5.83 -3.33
CA ALA A 70 -2.63 -6.09 -4.33
C ALA A 70 -3.30 -4.80 -4.79
N ASN A 71 -3.75 -4.82 -6.04
CA ASN A 71 -4.59 -3.80 -6.64
C ASN A 71 -5.65 -4.55 -7.47
N TYR A 72 -6.91 -4.46 -7.06
CA TYR A 72 -8.06 -5.05 -7.78
C TYR A 72 -8.88 -4.01 -8.55
N GLY A 73 -8.47 -2.75 -8.47
CA GLY A 73 -9.15 -1.62 -9.06
C GLY A 73 -8.98 -1.44 -10.56
N GLY A 74 -9.80 -0.53 -11.07
CA GLY A 74 -9.60 0.10 -12.37
C GLY A 74 -8.70 1.33 -12.23
N PRO A 75 -8.36 2.03 -13.32
CA PRO A 75 -7.41 3.14 -13.30
C PRO A 75 -7.63 4.12 -12.13
N GLU A 76 -6.69 4.16 -11.20
CA GLU A 76 -6.81 4.85 -9.92
C GLU A 76 -6.28 6.28 -10.04
N ALA A 77 -7.05 7.24 -9.52
CA ALA A 77 -6.70 8.65 -9.58
C ALA A 77 -6.16 9.14 -8.22
N PHE A 78 -4.85 9.29 -8.11
CA PHE A 78 -4.25 9.95 -6.96
C PHE A 78 -4.13 11.47 -7.22
N PRO A 79 -4.84 12.32 -6.47
CA PRO A 79 -4.78 13.76 -6.70
C PRO A 79 -3.40 14.34 -6.36
N PRO A 80 -3.01 15.48 -6.97
CA PRO A 80 -1.78 16.17 -6.60
C PRO A 80 -1.72 16.43 -5.09
N PRO A 81 -0.55 16.23 -4.44
CA PRO A 81 0.78 16.18 -5.04
C PRO A 81 1.30 14.77 -5.37
N ALA A 82 0.45 13.74 -5.41
CA ALA A 82 0.87 12.41 -5.84
C ALA A 82 1.30 12.42 -7.32
N PRO A 83 2.35 11.66 -7.70
CA PRO A 83 2.65 11.41 -9.10
C PRO A 83 1.60 10.50 -9.73
N ALA A 84 1.58 10.43 -11.07
CA ALA A 84 0.78 9.44 -11.77
C ALA A 84 1.25 8.01 -11.39
N PRO A 85 0.33 7.10 -11.03
CA PRO A 85 0.69 5.72 -10.74
C PRO A 85 1.29 5.02 -11.95
N ALA A 86 2.28 4.16 -11.71
CA ALA A 86 2.86 3.27 -12.71
C ALA A 86 1.96 2.05 -13.00
N GLY A 87 0.95 1.81 -12.16
CA GLY A 87 -0.12 0.80 -12.33
C GLY A 87 0.18 -0.58 -11.76
N GLY A 88 1.40 -0.86 -11.29
CA GLY A 88 1.73 -2.13 -10.62
C GLY A 88 1.60 -2.04 -9.09
N SER A 89 1.43 -3.18 -8.42
CA SER A 89 1.38 -3.28 -6.95
C SER A 89 2.67 -3.78 -6.31
N ALA A 90 3.49 -4.53 -7.05
CA ALA A 90 4.68 -5.19 -6.51
C ALA A 90 5.74 -4.21 -6.00
N LEU A 91 6.27 -4.45 -4.80
CA LEU A 91 7.36 -3.68 -4.18
C LEU A 91 8.69 -3.88 -4.89
N SER A 92 8.83 -4.93 -5.69
CA SER A 92 10.01 -5.22 -6.50
C SER A 92 10.32 -4.13 -7.53
N ILE A 93 9.39 -3.21 -7.83
CA ILE A 93 9.68 -2.00 -8.64
C ILE A 93 10.81 -1.13 -8.03
N PHE A 94 11.03 -1.23 -6.71
CA PHE A 94 12.06 -0.51 -5.99
C PHE A 94 13.39 -1.27 -5.91
N ASN A 95 13.47 -2.51 -6.39
CA ASN A 95 14.70 -3.30 -6.30
C ASN A 95 15.81 -2.70 -7.19
N GLY A 96 17.03 -2.64 -6.64
CA GLY A 96 18.21 -2.16 -7.34
C GLY A 96 18.28 -0.62 -7.53
N SER A 97 17.32 0.14 -7.01
CA SER A 97 17.40 1.60 -6.99
C SER A 97 18.13 2.11 -5.74
N ASN A 98 18.55 3.38 -5.80
CA ASN A 98 19.13 4.05 -4.63
C ASN A 98 18.02 4.33 -3.61
N PRO A 99 18.06 3.75 -2.39
CA PRO A 99 16.99 3.94 -1.42
C PRO A 99 17.05 5.29 -0.69
N ASN A 100 18.12 6.07 -0.89
CA ASN A 100 18.32 7.33 -0.20
C ASN A 100 17.49 8.46 -0.83
N GLY A 101 16.65 9.10 -0.02
CA GLY A 101 15.87 10.26 -0.41
C GLY A 101 14.48 10.24 0.23
N LEU A 102 13.58 11.05 -0.31
CA LEU A 102 12.20 11.13 0.17
C LEU A 102 11.41 9.91 -0.30
N TRP A 103 10.84 9.19 0.66
CA TRP A 103 9.77 8.23 0.41
C TRP A 103 8.44 8.88 0.81
N SER A 104 7.42 8.70 -0.03
CA SER A 104 6.08 9.24 0.21
C SER A 104 5.06 8.13 0.15
N LEU A 105 4.10 8.16 1.07
CA LEU A 105 2.89 7.34 1.05
C LEU A 105 1.70 8.28 0.81
N TYR A 106 0.88 7.97 -0.20
CA TYR A 106 -0.36 8.67 -0.48
C TYR A 106 -1.52 7.71 -0.24
N ILE A 107 -2.54 8.18 0.47
CA ILE A 107 -3.75 7.41 0.80
C ILE A 107 -4.94 8.19 0.27
N VAL A 108 -5.81 7.51 -0.46
CA VAL A 108 -7.08 8.04 -0.96
C VAL A 108 -8.19 7.13 -0.44
N ASP A 109 -9.28 7.75 -0.05
CA ASP A 109 -10.58 7.14 0.16
C ASP A 109 -11.42 7.59 -1.05
N ASP A 110 -11.66 6.68 -1.99
CA ASP A 110 -12.10 7.01 -3.35
C ASP A 110 -13.63 7.08 -3.49
N LEU A 111 -14.37 6.59 -2.49
CA LEU A 111 -15.83 6.66 -2.38
C LEU A 111 -16.26 7.33 -1.07
N GLY A 112 -17.15 8.31 -1.18
CA GLY A 112 -17.62 9.04 -0.01
C GLY A 112 -18.70 8.29 0.78
N GLY A 113 -18.68 8.42 2.11
CA GLY A 113 -19.72 7.91 3.01
C GLY A 113 -19.13 7.15 4.19
N ASP A 114 -18.00 6.51 3.92
CA ASP A 114 -17.19 5.78 4.87
C ASP A 114 -16.03 6.64 5.38
N VAL A 115 -15.41 6.19 6.47
CA VAL A 115 -14.29 6.90 7.08
C VAL A 115 -13.30 5.92 7.67
N GLY A 116 -12.04 6.35 7.73
CA GLY A 116 -11.02 5.60 8.40
C GLY A 116 -9.80 6.40 8.84
N SER A 117 -8.79 5.66 9.26
CA SER A 117 -7.52 6.20 9.71
C SER A 117 -6.41 5.15 9.63
N LEU A 118 -5.19 5.61 9.39
CA LEU A 118 -3.97 4.84 9.61
C LEU A 118 -3.28 5.36 10.88
N ALA A 119 -3.87 5.06 12.04
CA ALA A 119 -3.53 5.74 13.29
C ALA A 119 -2.15 5.34 13.86
N GLY A 120 -1.61 4.19 13.45
CA GLY A 120 -0.28 3.72 13.84
C GLY A 120 0.82 4.14 12.85
N GLY A 121 0.46 4.83 11.77
CA GLY A 121 1.38 5.22 10.71
C GLY A 121 1.84 4.06 9.84
N TRP A 122 2.97 4.25 9.18
CA TRP A 122 3.55 3.29 8.25
C TRP A 122 5.06 3.20 8.44
N GLU A 123 5.62 2.05 8.07
CA GLU A 123 7.04 1.77 8.18
C GLU A 123 7.57 1.16 6.88
N LEU A 124 8.83 1.45 6.55
CA LEU A 124 9.55 0.81 5.45
C LEU A 124 10.74 0.03 5.99
N ASN A 125 10.83 -1.24 5.61
CA ASN A 125 12.02 -2.05 5.83
C ASN A 125 12.75 -2.26 4.50
N ILE A 126 13.88 -1.60 4.34
CA ILE A 126 14.70 -1.65 3.13
C ILE A 126 15.97 -2.43 3.43
N THR A 127 16.18 -3.52 2.69
CA THR A 127 17.43 -4.28 2.71
C THR A 127 18.24 -3.87 1.48
N THR A 128 19.47 -3.43 1.71
CA THR A 128 20.43 -3.11 0.64
C THR A 128 21.49 -4.20 0.53
N CYS A 129 22.01 -4.41 -0.67
CA CYS A 129 23.29 -5.07 -0.86
C CYS A 129 24.37 -4.00 -1.00
N GLU A 130 25.52 -4.20 -0.36
CA GLU A 130 26.71 -3.39 -0.64
C GLU A 130 27.37 -3.94 -1.91
N PHE A 131 27.76 -3.05 -2.83
CA PHE A 131 28.68 -3.42 -3.89
C PHE A 131 30.08 -3.56 -3.26
N GLN A 132 30.66 -4.76 -3.33
CA GLN A 132 32.08 -4.98 -2.97
C GLN A 132 33.02 -4.41 -4.03
#